data_AF-A0A7D9LW15-F1
#
_entry.id   AF-A0A7D9LW15-F1
#
_cell.length_a   1.000
_cell.length_b   1.000
_cell.length_c   1.000
_cell.angle_alpha   90.00
_cell.angle_beta   90.00
_cell.angle_gamma   90.00
#
_symmetry.space_group_name_H-M   'P 1'
#
loop_
_entity.id
_entity.type
_entity.pdbx_description
1 polymer ?
#
loop_
_entity_poly.entity_id
_entity_poly.type
_entity_poly.pdbx_seq_one_letter_code
_entity_poly.pdbx_strand_id
1 'polypeptide(L)'
;RGILHDALPIYSLLEISSRRGKAAEVFNILRGLEFKKEQDCEYDQAPGKHKTMCLVDSGLAFNSPFPTMLRPERKVEIILSFDFSCKDSDDKELPFKNLLRAERWAKEQGLPFPQIDGNPVLENSDIEECYVFEDQSDPECPTILHFPLTNKTFKDFSAP
;
A
#
# COMPACT_ATOMS: atom_id res chain seq x y z
N ARG A 1 -27.02 -4.36 46.97
CA ARG A 1 -26.03 -5.31 47.52
C ARG A 1 -25.85 -6.39 46.44
N GLY A 2 -24.93 -6.33 45.48
CA GLY A 2 -23.58 -5.79 45.48
C GLY A 2 -22.67 -6.96 45.08
N ILE A 3 -22.48 -7.17 43.77
CA ILE A 3 -21.46 -8.09 43.23
C ILE A 3 -20.80 -7.36 42.06
N LEU A 4 -19.70 -6.68 42.36
CA LEU A 4 -18.71 -6.16 41.42
C LEU A 4 -17.40 -6.14 42.20
N HIS A 5 -16.77 -7.30 42.31
CA HIS A 5 -15.37 -7.42 42.66
C HIS A 5 -14.84 -8.56 41.79
N ASP A 6 -14.13 -8.18 40.74
CA ASP A 6 -12.93 -8.83 40.23
C ASP A 6 -12.51 -8.10 38.95
N ALA A 7 -12.12 -6.84 39.12
CA ALA A 7 -11.31 -6.16 38.12
C ALA A 7 -9.90 -6.77 38.18
N LEU A 8 -9.57 -7.59 37.19
CA LEU A 8 -8.20 -8.07 37.00
C LEU A 8 -7.23 -6.88 36.93
N PRO A 9 -6.13 -6.87 37.70
CA PRO A 9 -5.23 -5.74 37.73
C PRO A 9 -4.54 -5.58 36.38
N ILE A 10 -4.66 -4.36 35.83
CA ILE A 10 -4.10 -3.87 34.57
C ILE A 10 -2.57 -4.12 34.45
N TYR A 11 -1.89 -4.35 35.58
CA TYR A 11 -0.47 -4.67 35.65
C TYR A 11 -0.08 -6.04 35.05
N SER A 12 -1.02 -6.99 34.92
CA SER A 12 -0.72 -8.31 34.34
C SER A 12 -0.57 -8.31 32.81
N LEU A 13 -1.10 -7.30 32.12
CA LEU A 13 -1.05 -7.22 30.65
C LEU A 13 0.31 -6.73 30.12
N LEU A 14 1.07 -5.98 30.93
CA LEU A 14 2.39 -5.47 30.55
C LEU A 14 3.48 -6.57 30.54
N GLU A 15 3.35 -7.61 31.36
CA GLU A 15 4.32 -8.72 31.41
C GLU A 15 4.11 -9.78 30.32
N ILE A 16 2.91 -9.86 29.71
CA ILE A 16 2.57 -10.91 28.73
C ILE A 16 3.28 -10.72 27.37
N SER A 17 3.85 -9.57 27.06
CA SER A 17 4.40 -9.31 25.72
C SER A 17 5.62 -8.40 25.67
N SER A 18 6.66 -8.69 26.45
CA SER A 18 7.99 -8.10 26.22
C SER A 18 8.72 -8.72 25.01
N ARG A 19 8.32 -9.93 24.56
CA ARG A 19 9.04 -10.71 23.54
C ARG A 19 8.22 -11.18 22.34
N ARG A 20 6.90 -10.96 22.32
CA ARG A 20 6.07 -11.27 21.14
C ARG A 20 6.09 -10.08 20.19
N GLY A 21 6.12 -10.38 18.88
CA GLY A 21 6.08 -9.36 17.83
C GLY A 21 4.85 -8.45 17.99
N LYS A 22 4.98 -7.17 17.63
CA LYS A 22 3.90 -6.18 17.73
C LYS A 22 2.83 -6.35 16.64
N ALA A 23 3.16 -7.07 15.57
CA ALA A 23 2.26 -7.34 14.47
C ALA A 23 1.29 -8.49 14.81
N ALA A 24 0.13 -8.49 14.15
CA ALA A 24 -0.92 -9.47 14.42
C ALA A 24 -0.53 -10.85 13.89
N GLU A 25 -0.54 -11.85 14.77
CA GLU A 25 -0.33 -13.24 14.41
C GLU A 25 -1.69 -13.96 14.29
N VAL A 26 -1.96 -14.58 13.14
CA VAL A 26 -3.23 -15.27 12.86
C VAL A 26 -2.97 -16.71 12.40
N PHE A 27 -3.98 -17.58 12.45
CA PHE A 27 -3.87 -18.92 11.90
C PHE A 27 -3.59 -18.88 10.40
N ASN A 28 -2.60 -19.65 9.96
CA ASN A 28 -2.24 -19.71 8.54
C ASN A 28 -3.24 -20.59 7.78
N ILE A 29 -4.06 -19.96 6.94
CA ILE A 29 -5.04 -20.65 6.08
C ILE A 29 -4.40 -21.51 4.99
N LEU A 30 -3.11 -21.28 4.69
CA LEU A 30 -2.36 -22.07 3.72
C LEU A 30 -1.75 -23.33 4.35
N ARG A 31 -1.91 -23.53 5.66
CA ARG A 31 -1.28 -24.63 6.38
C ARG A 31 -1.66 -25.99 5.78
N GLY A 32 -0.65 -26.78 5.42
CA GLY A 32 -0.83 -28.11 4.83
C GLY A 32 -1.04 -28.10 3.32
N LEU A 33 -1.07 -26.93 2.67
CA LEU A 33 -1.03 -26.83 1.22
C LEU A 33 0.41 -27.01 0.71
N GLU A 34 0.55 -27.78 -0.35
CA GLU A 34 1.80 -27.97 -1.08
C GLU A 34 1.79 -27.10 -2.33
N PHE A 35 2.83 -26.27 -2.48
CA PHE A 35 2.97 -25.38 -3.64
C PHE A 35 4.02 -25.94 -4.60
N LYS A 36 3.75 -25.88 -5.91
CA LYS A 36 4.74 -26.22 -6.93
C LYS A 36 5.88 -25.21 -6.84
N LYS A 37 7.12 -25.69 -6.81
CA LYS A 37 8.30 -24.84 -6.76
C LYS A 37 8.42 -24.03 -8.05
N GLU A 38 8.54 -22.72 -7.92
CA GLU A 38 9.32 -21.95 -8.90
C GLU A 38 10.80 -22.31 -8.68
N GLN A 39 11.56 -22.44 -9.78
CA GLN A 39 13.00 -22.68 -9.71
C GLN A 39 13.63 -21.64 -8.75
N ASP A 40 14.39 -22.12 -7.78
CA ASP A 40 15.21 -21.35 -6.81
C ASP A 40 14.66 -21.07 -5.39
N CYS A 41 13.48 -21.58 -5.00
CA CYS A 41 13.07 -21.50 -3.58
C CYS A 41 13.54 -22.71 -2.74
N GLU A 42 14.39 -22.47 -1.74
CA GLU A 42 14.78 -23.46 -0.73
C GLU A 42 13.53 -24.04 -0.03
N TYR A 43 13.53 -25.37 0.18
CA TYR A 43 12.39 -26.16 0.62
C TYR A 43 11.72 -25.66 1.93
N ASP A 44 12.41 -24.87 2.76
CA ASP A 44 11.97 -24.47 4.11
C ASP A 44 11.16 -23.18 4.19
N GLN A 45 10.97 -22.46 3.09
CA GLN A 45 10.21 -21.20 3.06
C GLN A 45 8.79 -21.35 2.53
N ALA A 46 8.31 -22.57 2.25
CA ALA A 46 6.98 -22.77 1.67
C ALA A 46 5.88 -22.24 2.60
N PRO A 47 4.99 -21.35 2.13
CA PRO A 47 4.04 -20.66 3.00
C PRO A 47 3.07 -21.60 3.73
N GLY A 48 2.84 -22.81 3.22
CA GLY A 48 2.00 -23.82 3.86
C GLY A 48 2.62 -24.60 5.03
N LYS A 49 3.93 -24.42 5.31
CA LYS A 49 4.60 -25.11 6.44
C LYS A 49 4.31 -24.47 7.80
N HIS A 50 4.05 -23.17 7.84
CA HIS A 50 3.88 -22.44 9.09
C HIS A 50 2.46 -22.62 9.68
N LYS A 51 2.35 -22.69 11.01
CA LYS A 51 1.03 -22.79 11.69
C LYS A 51 0.27 -21.47 11.70
N THR A 52 1.02 -20.38 11.70
CA THR A 52 0.54 -19.01 11.82
C THR A 52 1.17 -18.15 10.73
N MET A 53 0.53 -17.02 10.44
CA MET A 53 1.06 -15.99 9.54
C MET A 53 0.97 -14.63 10.23
N CYS A 54 1.91 -13.74 9.87
CA CYS A 54 1.98 -12.39 10.41
C CYS A 54 1.31 -11.42 9.44
N LEU A 55 0.32 -10.67 9.92
CA LEU A 55 -0.31 -9.59 9.17
C LEU A 55 0.29 -8.26 9.61
N VAL A 56 0.79 -7.50 8.63
CA VAL A 56 1.42 -6.20 8.82
C VAL A 56 0.69 -5.14 8.01
N ASP A 57 0.83 -3.90 8.43
CA ASP A 57 0.24 -2.75 7.74
C ASP A 57 0.87 -2.57 6.34
N SER A 58 0.03 -2.40 5.31
CA SER A 58 0.48 -2.19 3.94
C SER A 58 1.23 -0.88 3.74
N GLY A 59 1.03 0.10 4.61
CA GLY A 59 1.78 1.36 4.64
C GLY A 59 3.29 1.17 4.85
N LEU A 60 3.72 -0.01 5.32
CA LEU A 60 5.15 -0.37 5.39
C LEU A 60 5.78 -0.63 4.02
N ALA A 61 4.99 -0.98 3.00
CA ALA A 61 5.48 -1.19 1.64
C ALA A 61 5.36 0.10 0.82
N PHE A 62 4.19 0.32 0.24
CA PHE A 62 3.82 1.57 -0.40
C PHE A 62 2.36 1.84 -0.04
N ASN A 63 2.08 3.08 0.38
CA ASN A 63 0.82 3.46 1.02
C ASN A 63 -0.33 3.62 0.01
N SER A 64 -0.48 2.66 -0.89
CA SER A 64 -1.47 2.71 -1.98
C SER A 64 -1.95 1.30 -2.35
N PRO A 65 -3.27 1.07 -2.47
CA PRO A 65 -3.84 -0.26 -2.65
C PRO A 65 -3.77 -0.80 -4.09
N PHE A 66 -2.76 -0.44 -4.88
CA PHE A 66 -2.59 -0.88 -6.28
C PHE A 66 -2.57 -2.40 -6.45
N PRO A 67 -1.97 -3.23 -5.57
CA PRO A 67 -1.99 -4.68 -5.73
C PRO A 67 -3.39 -5.28 -5.78
N THR A 68 -4.36 -4.61 -5.15
CA THR A 68 -5.74 -5.06 -5.23
C THR A 68 -6.36 -4.66 -6.57
N MET A 69 -6.12 -3.42 -7.04
CA MET A 69 -6.74 -2.88 -8.24
C MET A 69 -6.17 -3.49 -9.53
N LEU A 70 -4.87 -3.74 -9.58
CA LEU A 70 -4.15 -4.23 -10.77
C LEU A 70 -4.27 -5.75 -10.99
N ARG A 71 -5.20 -6.42 -10.29
CA ARG A 71 -5.51 -7.81 -10.57
C ARG A 71 -6.12 -7.94 -11.96
N PRO A 72 -5.56 -8.75 -12.88
CA PRO A 72 -6.03 -8.84 -14.26
C PRO A 72 -7.53 -9.18 -14.38
N GLU A 73 -8.07 -9.97 -13.44
CA GLU A 73 -9.48 -10.37 -13.46
C GLU A 73 -10.45 -9.20 -13.21
N ARG A 74 -9.97 -8.08 -12.66
CA ARG A 74 -10.81 -6.91 -12.38
C ARG A 74 -11.00 -6.01 -13.58
N LYS A 75 -10.10 -6.05 -14.57
CA LYS A 75 -10.17 -5.24 -15.80
C LYS A 75 -10.45 -3.77 -15.51
N VAL A 76 -9.68 -3.19 -14.58
CA VAL A 76 -9.84 -1.80 -14.18
C VAL A 76 -9.30 -0.91 -15.30
N GLU A 77 -10.12 -0.02 -15.83
CA GLU A 77 -9.74 0.93 -16.89
C GLU A 77 -9.26 2.27 -16.31
N ILE A 78 -9.85 2.72 -15.20
CA ILE A 78 -9.56 4.02 -14.58
C ILE A 78 -9.35 3.84 -13.07
N ILE A 79 -8.28 4.44 -12.55
CA ILE A 79 -7.96 4.48 -11.12
C ILE A 79 -7.95 5.93 -10.64
N LEU A 80 -8.80 6.25 -9.67
CA LEU A 80 -8.76 7.50 -8.92
C LEU A 80 -7.88 7.30 -7.68
N SER A 81 -6.64 7.78 -7.75
CA SER A 81 -5.63 7.66 -6.69
C SER A 81 -5.64 8.89 -5.80
N PHE A 82 -5.98 8.73 -4.53
CA PHE A 82 -5.86 9.79 -3.53
C PHE A 82 -4.66 9.52 -2.63
N ASP A 83 -3.68 10.43 -2.60
CA ASP A 83 -2.47 10.28 -1.78
C ASP A 83 -2.48 11.24 -0.59
N PHE A 84 -2.55 10.65 0.61
CA PHE A 84 -2.55 11.34 1.91
C PHE A 84 -1.21 11.20 2.65
N SER A 85 -0.14 10.82 1.95
CA SER A 85 1.18 10.70 2.57
C SER A 85 1.63 12.01 3.19
N CYS A 86 2.24 11.90 4.38
CA CYS A 86 2.80 13.04 5.07
C CYS A 86 3.99 13.55 4.27
N LYS A 87 3.97 14.85 3.96
CA LYS A 87 5.14 15.55 3.43
C LYS A 87 5.95 16.01 4.63
N ASP A 88 7.23 15.65 4.69
CA ASP A 88 8.11 16.24 5.68
C ASP A 88 8.28 17.73 5.37
N SER A 89 8.19 18.57 6.39
CA SER A 89 8.09 20.03 6.27
C SER A 89 9.31 20.71 5.62
N ASP A 90 10.44 20.00 5.55
CA ASP A 90 11.68 20.49 4.96
C ASP A 90 11.93 19.96 3.53
N ASP A 91 11.13 19.00 3.07
CA ASP A 91 11.37 18.36 1.78
C ASP A 91 10.49 18.93 0.68
N LYS A 92 11.15 19.29 -0.44
CA LYS A 92 10.54 19.37 -1.77
C LYS A 92 10.19 17.96 -2.26
N GLU A 93 9.61 17.11 -1.41
CA GLU A 93 9.22 15.77 -1.81
C GLU A 93 7.98 15.90 -2.68
N LEU A 94 8.16 15.64 -3.98
CA LEU A 94 7.08 15.62 -4.93
C LEU A 94 6.08 14.53 -4.54
N PRO A 95 4.77 14.74 -4.76
CA PRO A 95 3.74 13.82 -4.28
C PRO A 95 3.63 12.53 -5.10
N PHE A 96 4.72 12.07 -5.72
CA PHE A 96 4.74 10.90 -6.60
C PHE A 96 5.50 9.71 -6.00
N LYS A 97 6.06 9.83 -4.79
CA LYS A 97 6.87 8.78 -4.15
C LYS A 97 6.15 7.44 -4.06
N ASN A 98 4.89 7.41 -3.63
CA ASN A 98 4.11 6.18 -3.55
C ASN A 98 3.78 5.63 -4.95
N LEU A 99 3.53 6.54 -5.90
CA LEU A 99 3.20 6.19 -7.28
C LEU A 99 4.40 5.55 -8.00
N LEU A 100 5.61 6.08 -7.81
CA LEU A 100 6.87 5.51 -8.32
C LEU A 100 7.18 4.14 -7.69
N ARG A 101 6.86 3.96 -6.40
CA ARG A 101 6.97 2.63 -5.75
C ARG A 101 5.97 1.63 -6.33
N ALA A 102 4.75 2.09 -6.61
CA ALA A 102 3.70 1.28 -7.22
C ALA A 102 4.06 0.87 -8.66
N GLU A 103 4.62 1.80 -9.46
CA GLU A 103 5.13 1.51 -10.80
C GLU A 103 6.22 0.43 -10.77
N ARG A 104 7.22 0.58 -9.89
CA ARG A 104 8.28 -0.42 -9.72
C ARG A 104 7.72 -1.79 -9.35
N TRP A 105 6.82 -1.83 -8.38
CA TRP A 105 6.16 -3.06 -7.97
C TRP A 105 5.37 -3.70 -9.12
N ALA A 106 4.58 -2.92 -9.87
CA ALA A 106 3.79 -3.42 -10.98
C ALA A 106 4.69 -4.02 -12.07
N LYS A 107 5.80 -3.34 -12.39
CA LYS A 107 6.82 -3.84 -13.34
C LYS A 107 7.46 -5.14 -12.88
N GLU A 108 7.80 -5.27 -11.60
CA GLU A 108 8.33 -6.51 -11.02
C GLU A 108 7.31 -7.66 -11.08
N GLN A 109 6.02 -7.36 -11.00
CA GLN A 109 4.94 -8.36 -11.13
C GLN A 109 4.49 -8.60 -12.57
N GLY A 110 5.06 -7.89 -13.56
CA GLY A 110 4.63 -7.97 -14.96
C GLY A 110 3.19 -7.48 -15.19
N LEU A 111 2.72 -6.54 -14.39
CA LEU A 111 1.38 -5.94 -14.50
C LEU A 111 1.44 -4.62 -15.28
N PRO A 112 0.41 -4.30 -16.08
CA PRO A 112 0.35 -3.05 -16.82
C PRO A 112 0.17 -1.87 -15.85
N PHE A 113 0.96 -0.82 -16.06
CA PHE A 113 0.95 0.39 -15.24
C PHE A 113 1.50 1.56 -16.07
N PRO A 114 0.88 2.76 -16.03
CA PRO A 114 1.32 3.87 -16.86
C PRO A 114 2.68 4.37 -16.39
N GLN A 115 3.51 4.84 -17.33
CA GLN A 115 4.85 5.34 -17.01
C GLN A 115 4.77 6.62 -16.17
N ILE A 116 5.38 6.57 -14.98
CA ILE A 116 5.48 7.70 -14.05
C ILE A 116 6.90 8.22 -14.03
N ASP A 117 7.87 7.32 -13.89
CA ASP A 117 9.29 7.67 -13.90
C ASP A 117 9.71 8.30 -15.24
N GLY A 118 10.42 9.42 -15.15
CA GLY A 118 10.81 10.22 -16.32
C GLY A 118 9.68 11.03 -16.97
N ASN A 119 8.48 11.07 -16.39
CA ASN A 119 7.43 11.96 -16.89
C ASN A 119 7.77 13.43 -16.58
N PRO A 120 7.71 14.37 -17.55
CA PRO A 120 8.06 15.78 -17.34
C PRO A 120 7.26 16.48 -16.23
N VAL A 121 6.07 15.99 -15.89
CA VAL A 121 5.27 16.46 -14.75
C VAL A 121 6.04 16.41 -13.43
N LEU A 122 6.94 15.43 -13.27
CA LEU A 122 7.76 15.30 -12.06
C LEU A 122 8.85 16.38 -11.98
N GLU A 123 9.16 17.09 -13.06
CA GLU A 123 10.15 18.18 -13.03
C GLU A 123 9.53 19.50 -12.54
N ASN A 124 8.20 19.61 -12.56
CA ASN A 124 7.50 20.79 -12.10
C ASN A 124 7.50 20.86 -10.56
N SER A 125 8.05 21.94 -10.03
CA SER A 125 8.08 22.20 -8.58
C SER A 125 6.75 22.74 -8.05
N ASP A 126 5.88 23.25 -8.92
CA ASP A 126 4.53 23.66 -8.56
C ASP A 126 3.59 22.45 -8.56
N ILE A 127 3.00 22.16 -7.40
CA ILE A 127 2.17 20.99 -7.19
C ILE A 127 0.73 21.30 -7.58
N GLU A 128 0.18 20.54 -8.53
CA GLU A 128 -1.22 20.59 -8.95
C GLU A 128 -2.12 19.70 -8.09
N GLU A 129 -3.43 19.96 -8.18
CA GLU A 129 -4.46 19.23 -7.43
C GLU A 129 -4.85 17.90 -8.08
N CYS A 130 -4.53 17.71 -9.37
CA CYS A 130 -4.79 16.50 -10.12
C CYS A 130 -3.74 16.30 -11.22
N TYR A 131 -3.31 15.06 -11.40
CA TYR A 131 -2.43 14.62 -12.48
C TYR A 131 -3.03 13.44 -13.22
N VAL A 132 -2.81 13.35 -14.53
CA VAL A 132 -3.30 12.25 -15.37
C VAL A 132 -2.11 11.51 -15.93
N PHE A 133 -2.10 10.19 -15.74
CA PHE A 133 -1.10 9.29 -16.30
C PHE A 133 -1.81 8.24 -17.15
N GLU A 134 -1.42 8.17 -18.42
CA GLU A 134 -1.98 7.27 -19.43
C GLU A 134 -0.84 6.63 -20.21
N ASP A 135 -1.05 5.39 -20.66
CA ASP A 135 -0.20 4.74 -21.64
C ASP A 135 -0.98 4.59 -22.95
N GLN A 136 -0.65 5.40 -23.95
CA GLN A 136 -1.34 5.36 -25.25
C GLN A 136 -0.95 4.13 -26.09
N SER A 137 0.11 3.42 -25.71
CA SER A 137 0.60 2.25 -26.44
C SER A 137 -0.05 0.94 -25.99
N ASP A 138 -0.56 0.89 -24.76
CA ASP A 138 -1.20 -0.29 -24.17
C ASP A 138 -2.65 0.02 -23.70
N PRO A 139 -3.67 -0.36 -24.48
CA PRO A 139 -5.08 -0.15 -24.11
C PRO A 139 -5.53 -0.91 -22.85
N GLU A 140 -4.81 -1.95 -22.42
CA GLU A 140 -5.13 -2.71 -21.20
C GLU A 140 -4.53 -2.05 -19.95
N CYS A 141 -3.71 -1.01 -20.13
CA CYS A 141 -3.10 -0.26 -19.05
C CYS A 141 -4.11 0.75 -18.46
N PRO A 142 -4.35 0.73 -17.14
CA PRO A 142 -5.30 1.64 -16.53
C PRO A 142 -4.80 3.08 -16.59
N THR A 143 -5.72 4.01 -16.88
CA THR A 143 -5.46 5.44 -16.69
C THR A 143 -5.52 5.79 -15.21
N ILE A 144 -4.54 6.54 -14.71
CA ILE A 144 -4.49 6.96 -13.31
C ILE A 144 -4.74 8.46 -13.22
N LEU A 145 -5.78 8.85 -12.48
CA LEU A 145 -5.99 10.22 -12.02
C LEU A 145 -5.46 10.30 -10.58
N HIS A 146 -4.39 11.04 -10.38
CA HIS A 146 -3.70 11.15 -9.11
C HIS A 146 -3.97 12.50 -8.43
N PHE A 147 -4.54 12.44 -7.24
CA PHE A 147 -4.92 13.57 -6.40
C PHE A 147 -4.02 13.61 -5.15
N PRO A 148 -2.97 14.43 -5.15
CA PRO A 148 -2.14 14.57 -3.97
C PRO A 148 -2.81 15.46 -2.93
N LEU A 149 -2.47 15.25 -1.65
CA LEU A 149 -2.86 16.18 -0.60
C LEU A 149 -2.12 17.52 -0.78
N THR A 150 -2.83 18.50 -1.34
CA THR A 150 -2.37 19.87 -1.53
C THR A 150 -3.51 20.85 -1.31
N ASN A 151 -3.17 22.06 -0.86
CA ASN A 151 -4.11 23.17 -0.73
C ASN A 151 -3.63 24.29 -1.67
N LYS A 152 -4.03 24.21 -2.94
CA LYS A 152 -3.63 25.17 -3.97
C LYS A 152 -4.74 26.17 -4.23
N THR A 153 -5.78 25.78 -4.95
CA THR A 153 -6.87 26.69 -5.37
C THR A 153 -7.86 26.95 -4.24
N PHE A 154 -8.03 25.99 -3.33
CA PHE A 154 -8.92 26.12 -2.17
C PHE A 154 -8.53 27.25 -1.19
N LYS A 155 -7.33 27.83 -1.33
CA LYS A 155 -6.95 29.05 -0.59
C LYS A 155 -7.71 30.28 -1.04
N ASP A 156 -8.04 30.34 -2.33
CA ASP A 156 -8.59 31.52 -2.98
C ASP A 156 -10.10 31.38 -3.26
N PHE A 157 -10.59 30.14 -3.37
CA PHE A 157 -11.96 29.82 -3.74
C PHE A 157 -12.66 28.97 -2.68
N SER A 158 -13.91 29.31 -2.34
CA SER A 158 -14.76 28.52 -1.43
C SER A 158 -15.59 27.44 -2.13
N ALA A 159 -15.69 27.51 -3.46
CA ALA A 159 -16.37 26.55 -4.33
C ALA A 159 -15.70 26.56 -5.73
N PRO A 160 -15.87 25.51 -6.54
CA PRO A 160 -15.36 25.45 -7.91
C PRO A 160 -15.85 26.58 -8.82
#